data_AF-A0A8S3W4F8-F1
#
_entry.id   AF-A0A8S3W4F8-F1
#
_cell.length_a   1.000
_cell.length_b   1.000
_cell.length_c   1.000
_cell.angle_alpha   90.00
_cell.angle_beta   90.00
_cell.angle_gamma   90.00
#
_symmetry.space_group_name_H-M   'P 1'
#
loop_
_entity.id
_entity.type
_entity.pdbx_description
1 polymer ?
#
loop_
_entity_poly.entity_id
_entity_poly.type
_entity_poly.pdbx_seq_one_letter_code
_entity_poly.pdbx_strand_id
1 'polypeptide(L)'
;MDFNRIVDKLESTDWSLIMNMEDANEAADNFYTILETAINENTSYVVPKRSDRVIKPWITPGLMRCQKHRDNLHLEARRNPYNTFIQITYKRYRNFLYALQRKLKTEYENNQIQQNKDNPKKVVEIAQKYM
;
A
#
# COMPACT_ATOMS: atom_id res chain seq x y z
N MET A 1 1.35 -11.00 9.03
CA MET A 1 0.63 -12.22 9.41
C MET A 1 1.44 -13.38 8.88
N ASP A 2 1.91 -14.24 9.77
CA ASP A 2 2.66 -15.44 9.40
C ASP A 2 1.69 -16.62 9.30
N PHE A 3 1.23 -16.90 8.07
CA PHE A 3 0.20 -17.91 7.84
C PHE A 3 0.67 -19.32 8.21
N ASN A 4 1.93 -19.65 7.96
CA ASN A 4 2.44 -20.99 8.23
C ASN A 4 2.44 -21.29 9.72
N ARG A 5 2.86 -20.32 10.55
CA ARG A 5 2.82 -20.48 12.01
C ARG A 5 1.41 -20.60 12.59
N ILE A 6 0.43 -19.95 11.97
CA ILE A 6 -0.98 -20.11 12.35
C ILE A 6 -1.43 -21.54 12.07
N VAL A 7 -1.13 -22.06 10.87
CA VAL A 7 -1.48 -23.43 10.48
C VAL A 7 -0.82 -24.44 11.42
N ASP A 8 0.50 -24.33 11.63
CA ASP A 8 1.25 -25.20 12.54
C ASP A 8 0.64 -25.20 13.96
N LYS A 9 0.24 -24.02 14.43
CA LYS A 9 -0.37 -23.87 15.76
C LYS A 9 -1.74 -24.54 15.83
N LEU A 10 -2.60 -24.33 14.83
CA LEU A 10 -3.94 -24.94 14.78
C LEU A 10 -3.89 -26.46 14.61
N GLU A 11 -2.91 -26.99 13.87
CA GLU A 11 -2.67 -28.43 13.73
C GLU A 11 -2.18 -29.05 15.05
N SER A 12 -1.38 -28.32 15.83
CA SER A 12 -0.89 -28.76 17.14
C SER A 12 -1.91 -28.61 18.28
N THR A 13 -3.00 -27.86 18.06
CA THR A 13 -4.04 -27.64 19.07
C THR A 13 -4.84 -28.92 19.29
N ASP A 14 -5.06 -29.28 20.56
CA ASP A 14 -5.97 -30.35 20.92
C ASP A 14 -7.43 -29.89 20.88
N TRP A 15 -8.17 -30.36 19.87
CA TRP A 15 -9.58 -30.02 19.65
C TRP A 15 -10.55 -30.90 20.46
N SER A 16 -10.06 -31.95 21.13
CA SER A 16 -10.91 -32.86 21.91
C SER A 16 -11.63 -32.14 23.05
N LEU A 17 -11.04 -31.08 23.59
CA LEU A 17 -11.62 -30.24 24.64
C LEU A 17 -12.91 -29.55 24.19
N ILE A 18 -13.01 -29.15 22.93
CA ILE A 18 -14.21 -28.50 22.37
C ILE A 18 -15.23 -29.55 21.93
N MET A 19 -14.76 -30.65 21.32
CA MET A 19 -15.64 -31.71 20.81
C MET A 19 -16.38 -32.49 21.91
N ASN A 20 -15.86 -32.48 23.14
CA ASN A 20 -16.43 -33.18 24.29
C ASN A 20 -17.26 -32.26 25.21
N MET A 21 -17.45 -30.98 24.86
CA MET A 21 -18.31 -30.07 25.63
C MET A 21 -19.79 -30.38 25.38
N GLU A 22 -20.59 -30.36 26.45
CA GLU A 22 -22.04 -30.57 26.36
C GLU A 22 -22.79 -29.32 25.89
N ASP A 23 -22.30 -28.12 26.26
CA ASP A 23 -22.88 -26.85 25.86
C ASP A 23 -22.28 -26.38 24.52
N ALA A 24 -23.15 -26.28 23.51
CA ALA A 24 -22.74 -25.87 22.17
C ALA A 24 -22.30 -24.40 22.09
N ASN A 25 -22.82 -23.51 22.93
CA ASN A 25 -22.38 -22.12 22.99
C ASN A 25 -20.99 -22.03 23.61
N GLU A 26 -20.76 -22.77 24.71
CA GLU A 26 -19.44 -22.82 25.35
C GLU A 26 -18.38 -23.40 24.40
N ALA A 27 -18.73 -24.45 23.64
CA ALA A 27 -17.88 -25.02 22.61
C ALA A 27 -17.52 -23.98 21.51
N ALA A 28 -18.51 -23.20 21.06
CA ALA A 28 -18.31 -22.17 20.04
C ALA A 28 -17.43 -21.01 20.54
N ASP A 29 -17.63 -20.56 21.78
CA ASP A 29 -16.84 -19.48 22.38
C ASP A 29 -15.39 -19.90 22.58
N ASN A 30 -15.14 -21.15 23.01
CA ASN A 30 -13.79 -21.70 23.13
C ASN A 30 -13.12 -21.84 21.76
N PHE A 31 -13.85 -22.34 20.75
CA PHE A 31 -13.35 -22.43 19.39
C PHE A 31 -12.92 -21.05 18.85
N TYR A 32 -13.79 -20.04 19.01
CA TYR A 32 -13.49 -18.68 18.59
C TYR A 32 -12.26 -18.13 19.32
N THR A 33 -12.18 -18.35 20.63
CA THR A 33 -11.07 -17.88 21.47
C THR A 33 -9.73 -18.47 21.01
N ILE A 34 -9.69 -19.78 20.70
CA ILE A 34 -8.47 -20.44 20.18
C ILE A 34 -8.04 -19.83 18.85
N LEU A 35 -8.98 -19.63 17.92
CA LEU A 35 -8.69 -19.00 16.64
C LEU A 35 -8.18 -17.57 16.80
N GLU A 36 -8.87 -16.77 17.61
CA GLU A 36 -8.50 -15.39 17.88
C GLU A 36 -7.11 -15.29 18.51
N THR A 37 -6.79 -16.17 19.45
CA THR A 37 -5.47 -16.25 20.09
C THR A 37 -4.38 -16.62 19.07
N ALA A 38 -4.62 -17.64 18.25
CA ALA A 38 -3.66 -18.05 17.21
C ALA A 38 -3.40 -16.94 16.19
N ILE A 39 -4.44 -16.19 15.80
CA ILE A 39 -4.32 -15.06 14.88
C ILE A 39 -3.53 -13.92 15.52
N ASN A 40 -3.87 -13.55 16.76
CA ASN A 40 -3.28 -12.39 17.43
C ASN A 40 -1.79 -12.59 17.72
N GLU A 41 -1.39 -13.79 18.14
CA GLU A 41 0.03 -14.09 18.42
C GLU A 41 0.90 -14.13 17.16
N ASN A 42 0.32 -14.47 16.01
CA ASN A 42 1.04 -14.60 14.74
C ASN A 42 0.79 -13.41 13.79
N THR A 43 0.13 -12.36 14.29
CA THR A 43 -0.12 -11.12 13.56
C THR A 43 0.60 -9.97 14.22
N SER A 44 1.62 -9.44 13.54
CA SER A 44 2.29 -8.22 13.95
C SER A 44 1.69 -7.01 13.23
N TYR A 45 1.36 -5.97 14.00
CA TYR A 45 1.12 -4.65 13.43
C TYR A 45 2.45 -4.00 13.08
N VAL A 46 2.65 -3.71 11.79
CA VAL A 46 3.86 -3.01 11.32
C VAL A 46 3.49 -1.58 10.96
N VAL A 47 4.16 -0.62 11.59
CA VAL A 47 4.02 0.79 11.19
C VAL A 47 4.74 0.96 9.85
N PRO A 48 4.05 1.39 8.77
CA PRO A 48 4.69 1.57 7.48
C PRO A 48 5.77 2.67 7.59
N LYS A 49 6.93 2.39 7.00
CA LYS A 49 8.04 3.35 6.92
C LYS A 49 7.55 4.61 6.21
N ARG A 50 8.13 5.76 6.56
CA ARG A 50 7.78 7.05 5.93
C ARG A 50 7.86 7.01 4.40
N SER A 51 8.82 6.25 3.85
CA SER A 51 9.01 6.06 2.41
C SER A 51 7.87 5.32 1.70
N ASP A 52 7.08 4.57 2.45
CA ASP A 52 5.97 3.77 1.91
C ASP A 52 4.61 4.40 2.18
N ARG A 53 4.60 5.54 2.90
CA ARG A 53 3.39 6.34 3.14
C ARG A 53 3.08 7.20 1.93
N VAL A 54 1.88 7.03 1.40
CA VAL A 54 1.33 7.90 0.35
C VAL A 54 0.88 9.21 1.00
N ILE A 55 1.65 10.27 0.82
CA ILE A 55 1.34 11.62 1.37
C ILE A 55 0.24 12.31 0.55
N LYS A 56 0.18 11.99 -0.75
CA LYS A 56 -0.65 12.68 -1.72
C LYS A 56 -1.66 11.68 -2.31
N PRO A 57 -2.98 11.92 -2.22
CA PRO A 57 -4.00 10.94 -2.64
C PRO A 57 -3.93 10.48 -4.10
N TRP A 58 -3.29 11.23 -4.99
CA TRP A 58 -3.08 10.87 -6.40
C TRP A 58 -1.81 10.05 -6.65
N ILE A 59 -0.98 9.82 -5.63
CA ILE A 59 0.21 8.97 -5.74
C ILE A 59 -0.18 7.52 -5.53
N THR A 60 -0.07 6.71 -6.58
CA THR A 60 -0.32 5.26 -6.49
C THR A 60 0.93 4.51 -6.03
N PRO A 61 0.79 3.29 -5.45
CA PRO A 61 1.94 2.42 -5.17
C PRO A 61 2.79 2.14 -6.41
N GLY A 62 2.15 2.04 -7.60
CA GLY A 62 2.84 1.91 -8.88
C GLY A 62 3.71 3.12 -9.20
N LEU A 63 3.19 4.34 -9.01
CA LEU A 63 3.95 5.57 -9.20
C LEU A 63 5.14 5.66 -8.25
N MET A 64 4.99 5.21 -7.01
CA MET A 64 6.06 5.14 -6.03
C MET A 64 7.18 4.17 -6.45
N ARG A 65 6.82 3.01 -7.02
CA ARG A 65 7.80 2.09 -7.64
C ARG A 65 8.54 2.76 -8.80
N CYS A 66 7.83 3.49 -9.66
CA CYS A 66 8.45 4.23 -10.75
C CYS A 66 9.42 5.33 -10.25
N GLN A 67 9.07 6.03 -9.17
CA GLN A 67 9.97 7.00 -8.53
C GLN A 67 11.25 6.34 -8.03
N LYS A 68 11.14 5.21 -7.30
CA LYS A 68 12.29 4.42 -6.84
C LYS A 68 13.17 3.97 -8.02
N HIS A 69 12.55 3.51 -9.12
CA HIS A 69 13.28 3.12 -10.34
C HIS A 69 14.04 4.30 -10.98
N ARG A 70 13.41 5.48 -11.09
CA ARG A 70 14.09 6.69 -11.56
C ARG A 70 15.31 7.01 -10.70
N ASP A 71 15.19 6.92 -9.38
CA ASP A 71 16.26 7.27 -8.45
C ASP A 71 17.44 6.29 -8.57
N ASN A 72 17.15 5.00 -8.78
CA ASN A 72 18.17 4.00 -9.09
C ASN A 72 18.88 4.31 -10.42
N LEU A 73 18.12 4.61 -11.49
CA LEU A 73 18.70 5.01 -12.78
C LEU A 73 19.54 6.28 -12.67
N HIS A 74 19.13 7.23 -11.83
CA HIS A 74 19.91 8.45 -11.58
C HIS A 74 21.25 8.13 -10.92
N LEU A 75 21.25 7.26 -9.91
CA LEU A 75 22.46 6.82 -9.23
C LEU A 75 23.40 6.08 -10.19
N GLU A 76 22.84 5.20 -11.02
CA GLU A 76 23.57 4.45 -12.04
C GLU A 76 24.20 5.37 -13.10
N ALA A 77 23.43 6.35 -13.58
CA ALA A 77 23.91 7.38 -14.50
C ALA A 77 25.03 8.23 -13.88
N ARG A 78 24.94 8.58 -12.60
CA ARG A 78 26.00 9.33 -11.91
C ARG A 78 27.28 8.50 -11.74
N ARG A 79 27.15 7.19 -11.49
CA ARG A 79 28.29 6.27 -11.37
C ARG A 79 28.98 6.02 -12.72
N ASN A 80 28.23 6.11 -13.82
CA ASN A 80 28.70 5.82 -15.17
C ASN A 80 28.54 7.03 -16.11
N PRO A 81 29.31 8.13 -15.90
CA PRO A 81 29.11 9.37 -16.63
C PRO A 81 29.36 9.25 -18.14
N TYR A 82 30.26 8.36 -18.56
CA TYR A 82 30.61 8.16 -19.97
C TYR A 82 29.73 7.13 -20.69
N ASN A 83 28.87 6.42 -19.97
CA ASN A 83 27.94 5.47 -20.58
C ASN A 83 26.72 6.21 -21.13
N THR A 84 26.77 6.58 -22.42
CA THR A 84 25.72 7.32 -23.11
C THR A 84 24.36 6.61 -23.09
N PHE A 85 24.34 5.27 -23.15
CA PHE A 85 23.11 4.49 -23.08
C PHE A 85 22.37 4.68 -21.75
N ILE A 86 23.10 4.62 -20.63
CA ILE A 86 22.50 4.83 -19.29
C ILE A 86 22.01 6.27 -19.14
N GLN A 87 22.77 7.27 -19.63
CA GLN A 87 22.36 8.68 -19.59
C GLN A 87 21.05 8.91 -20.37
N ILE A 88 20.96 8.36 -21.58
CA ILE A 88 19.77 8.50 -22.43
C ILE A 88 18.57 7.80 -21.78
N THR A 89 18.78 6.59 -21.27
CA THR A 89 17.73 5.81 -20.58
C THR A 89 17.19 6.56 -19.37
N TYR A 90 18.07 7.08 -18.51
CA TYR A 90 17.66 7.90 -17.37
C TYR A 90 16.86 9.14 -17.81
N LYS A 91 17.35 9.89 -18.81
CA LYS A 91 16.69 11.11 -19.29
C LYS A 91 15.29 10.81 -19.85
N ARG A 92 15.16 9.77 -20.67
CA ARG A 92 13.87 9.32 -21.22
C ARG A 92 12.92 8.90 -20.11
N TYR A 93 13.39 8.08 -19.17
CA TYR A 93 12.56 7.61 -18.06
C TYR A 93 12.10 8.75 -17.14
N ARG A 94 13.00 9.70 -16.82
CA ARG A 94 12.65 10.90 -16.04
C ARG A 94 11.54 11.71 -16.71
N ASN A 95 11.62 11.91 -18.02
CA ASN A 95 10.61 12.66 -18.77
C ASN A 95 9.26 11.92 -18.82
N PHE A 96 9.30 10.61 -19.05
CA PHE A 96 8.11 9.75 -18.95
C PHE A 96 7.46 9.86 -17.57
N LEU A 97 8.23 9.72 -16.50
CA LEU A 97 7.71 9.80 -15.13
C LEU A 97 7.10 11.17 -14.84
N TYR A 98 7.73 12.25 -15.32
CA TYR A 98 7.20 13.60 -15.17
C TYR A 98 5.84 13.75 -15.88
N ALA A 99 5.71 13.27 -17.11
CA ALA A 99 4.44 13.28 -17.84
C ALA A 99 3.36 12.44 -17.12
N LEU A 100 3.72 11.25 -16.63
CA LEU A 100 2.82 10.39 -15.88
C LEU A 100 2.33 11.05 -14.58
N GLN A 101 3.24 11.68 -13.83
CA GLN A 101 2.90 12.40 -12.59
C GLN A 101 1.91 13.54 -12.85
N ARG A 102 2.11 14.32 -13.93
CA ARG A 102 1.17 15.37 -14.33
C ARG A 102 -0.18 14.80 -14.69
N LYS A 103 -0.22 13.74 -15.50
CA LYS A 103 -1.47 13.07 -15.88
C LYS A 103 -2.27 12.64 -14.65
N LEU A 104 -1.64 11.90 -13.73
CA LEU A 104 -2.31 11.39 -12.53
C LEU A 104 -2.81 12.50 -11.60
N LYS A 105 -2.03 13.58 -11.46
CA LYS A 105 -2.45 14.76 -10.69
C LYS A 105 -3.69 15.41 -11.32
N THR A 106 -3.65 15.69 -12.62
CA THR A 106 -4.77 16.30 -13.34
C THR A 106 -6.02 15.41 -13.35
N GLU A 107 -5.86 14.11 -13.52
CA GLU A 107 -6.98 13.16 -13.48
C GLU A 107 -7.65 13.15 -12.10
N TYR A 108 -6.85 13.16 -11.02
CA TYR A 108 -7.36 13.27 -9.66
C TYR A 108 -8.11 14.59 -9.43
N GLU A 109 -7.53 15.73 -9.82
CA GLU A 109 -8.17 17.05 -9.69
C GLU A 109 -9.49 17.12 -10.46
N ASN A 110 -9.51 16.64 -11.71
CA ASN A 110 -10.72 16.60 -12.53
C ASN A 110 -11.81 15.73 -11.87
N ASN A 111 -11.43 14.57 -11.33
CA ASN A 111 -12.37 13.71 -10.62
C ASN A 111 -12.93 14.39 -9.36
N GLN A 112 -12.09 15.10 -8.60
CA GLN A 112 -12.53 15.86 -7.42
C GLN A 112 -13.48 17.00 -7.79
N ILE A 113 -13.22 17.71 -8.89
CA ILE A 113 -14.11 18.77 -9.40
C ILE A 113 -15.44 18.17 -9.83
N GLN A 114 -15.43 17.08 -10.60
CA GLN A 114 -16.66 16.42 -11.07
C GLN A 114 -17.52 15.90 -9.91
N GLN A 115 -16.91 15.31 -8.89
CA GLN A 115 -17.61 14.84 -7.69
C GLN A 115 -18.24 15.97 -6.87
N ASN A 116 -17.71 17.20 -6.97
CA ASN A 116 -18.19 18.37 -6.23
C ASN A 116 -18.84 19.42 -7.15
N LYS A 117 -19.25 19.04 -8.36
CA LYS A 117 -19.80 19.96 -9.38
C LYS A 117 -20.98 20.80 -8.88
N ASP A 118 -21.79 20.25 -7.97
CA ASP A 118 -22.97 20.91 -7.40
C ASP A 118 -22.62 21.83 -6.22
N ASN A 119 -21.34 21.91 -5.84
CA ASN A 119 -20.84 22.78 -4.77
C ASN A 119 -19.69 23.68 -5.28
N PRO A 120 -20.00 24.86 -5.86
CA PRO A 120 -19.02 25.77 -6.43
C PRO A 120 -17.94 26.23 -5.45
N LYS A 121 -18.27 26.40 -4.16
CA LYS A 121 -17.30 26.79 -3.13
C LYS A 121 -16.21 25.74 -2.95
N LYS A 122 -16.59 24.46 -2.90
CA LYS A 122 -15.65 23.34 -2.81
C LYS A 122 -14.78 23.22 -4.07
N VAL A 123 -15.35 23.44 -5.25
CA VAL A 123 -14.59 23.42 -6.52
C VAL A 123 -13.47 24.48 -6.52
N VAL A 124 -13.78 25.70 -6.08
CA VAL A 124 -12.79 26.79 -5.99
C VAL A 124 -11.70 26.46 -4.96
N GLU A 125 -12.07 25.89 -3.81
CA GLU A 125 -11.12 25.46 -2.78
C GLU A 125 -10.16 24.36 -3.29
N ILE A 126 -10.68 23.37 -4.04
CA ILE A 126 -9.88 22.31 -4.65
C ILE A 126 -8.90 22.90 -5.66
N ALA A 127 -9.34 23.85 -6.50
CA ALA A 127 -8.47 24.51 -7.47
C ALA A 127 -7.33 25.30 -6.78
N GLN A 128 -7.63 26.02 -5.69
CA GLN A 128 -6.63 26.78 -4.93
C GLN A 128 -5.64 25.90 -4.16
N LYS A 129 -6.07 24.71 -3.71
CA LYS A 129 -5.24 23.81 -2.90
C LYS A 129 -4.17 23.06 -3.72
N TYR A 130 -4.41 22.87 -5.02
CA TYR A 130 -3.55 22.01 -5.84
C TYR A 130 -2.93 22.69 -7.09
N MET A 131 -3.38 23.88 -7.51
CA MET A 131 -2.64 24.71 -8.48
C MET A 131 -1.45 25.41 -7.85
#